data_AF-A0A7J0H5N3-F1
#
_entry.id   AF-A0A7J0H5N3-F1
#
_cell.length_a   1.000
_cell.length_b   1.000
_cell.length_c   1.000
_cell.angle_alpha   90.00
_cell.angle_beta   90.00
_cell.angle_gamma   90.00
#
_symmetry.space_group_name_H-M   'P 1'
#
loop_
_entity.id
_entity.type
_entity.pdbx_description
1 polymer ?
#
loop_
_entity_poly.entity_id
_entity_poly.type
_entity_poly.pdbx_seq_one_letter_code
_entity_poly.pdbx_strand_id
1 'polypeptide(L)'
;MIQAQLAPKPRTPNPKPQTLNPKRPQFTAGSITPADKEKVDRLTFDQVVTKFLHVLGQGVILGSSLAVRSRDFAECTLNQKAVAESAEMEMVRAQNRAIELEGALAEEKARGKKLAEDADARDKVIARLEARISELKRSQSLTQGRIIAAFKESDDFLEAVRGSASSYFGDGFDFYKRQLAHQYPDLGVDLEEVEMDHELLAKEEAKAEKRAAEEGAAGVEGVGEAVV
;
A
#
# COMPACT_ATOMS: atom_id res chain seq x y z
N MET A 1 -13.08 -5.69 5.11
CA MET A 1 -12.23 -5.10 4.05
C MET A 1 -12.62 -5.74 2.73
N ILE A 2 -13.26 -4.98 1.85
CA ILE A 2 -13.86 -5.49 0.60
C ILE A 2 -12.81 -5.35 -0.51
N GLN A 3 -12.34 -6.48 -1.05
CA GLN A 3 -11.49 -6.54 -2.25
C GLN A 3 -12.34 -6.17 -3.48
N ALA A 4 -12.18 -4.94 -3.97
CA ALA A 4 -12.71 -4.55 -5.28
C ALA A 4 -11.77 -5.09 -6.37
N GLN A 5 -12.20 -6.15 -7.07
CA GLN A 5 -11.52 -6.64 -8.26
C GLN A 5 -11.71 -5.63 -9.41
N LEU A 6 -10.62 -4.98 -9.82
CA LEU A 6 -10.60 -4.14 -11.02
C LEU A 6 -10.75 -5.03 -12.26
N ALA A 7 -11.83 -4.82 -13.01
CA ALA A 7 -12.04 -5.45 -14.30
C ALA A 7 -10.96 -5.00 -15.33
N PRO A 8 -10.48 -5.90 -16.20
CA PRO A 8 -9.48 -5.56 -17.20
C PRO A 8 -10.07 -4.65 -18.29
N LYS A 9 -9.37 -3.55 -18.55
CA LYS A 9 -9.70 -2.53 -19.56
C LYS A 9 -9.71 -3.15 -20.98
N PRO A 10 -10.75 -2.90 -21.80
CA PRO A 10 -10.83 -3.48 -23.15
C PRO A 10 -9.71 -2.93 -24.03
N ARG A 11 -8.96 -3.85 -24.67
CA ARG A 11 -7.94 -3.53 -25.67
C ARG A 11 -8.63 -2.97 -26.93
N THR A 12 -8.27 -1.75 -27.31
CA THR A 12 -8.69 -1.15 -28.57
C THR A 12 -8.07 -1.90 -29.75
N PRO A 13 -8.83 -2.19 -30.82
CA PRO A 13 -8.33 -2.92 -31.98
C PRO A 13 -7.30 -2.08 -32.75
N ASN A 14 -6.18 -2.73 -33.09
CA ASN A 14 -5.08 -2.17 -33.85
C ASN A 14 -5.54 -1.86 -35.30
N PRO A 15 -5.42 -0.63 -35.81
CA PRO A 15 -5.82 -0.31 -37.18
C PRO A 15 -4.88 -1.03 -38.16
N LYS A 16 -5.46 -1.85 -39.05
CA LYS A 16 -4.71 -2.52 -40.13
C LYS A 16 -4.11 -1.48 -41.08
N PRO A 17 -2.85 -1.64 -41.52
CA PRO A 17 -2.25 -0.77 -42.52
C PRO A 17 -2.97 -0.94 -43.86
N GLN A 18 -3.59 0.13 -44.35
CA GLN A 18 -4.16 0.18 -45.70
C GLN A 18 -3.00 0.26 -46.70
N THR A 19 -2.80 -0.81 -47.45
CA THR A 19 -1.87 -0.87 -48.58
C THR A 19 -2.48 -0.11 -49.76
N LEU A 20 -2.05 1.14 -49.93
CA LEU A 20 -2.38 1.96 -51.09
C LEU A 20 -1.66 1.37 -52.31
N ASN A 21 -2.42 0.82 -53.26
CA ASN A 21 -1.92 0.23 -54.49
C ASN A 21 -1.81 1.33 -55.56
N PRO A 22 -0.61 1.81 -55.96
CA PRO A 22 -0.51 2.81 -57.01
C PRO A 22 -0.71 2.15 -58.38
N LYS A 23 -1.92 2.32 -58.95
CA LYS A 23 -2.17 2.09 -60.38
C LYS A 23 -1.23 2.99 -61.20
N ARG A 24 -0.15 2.43 -61.73
CA ARG A 24 0.68 3.12 -62.75
C ARG A 24 -0.17 3.34 -64.01
N PRO A 25 -0.24 4.56 -64.57
CA PRO A 25 -0.77 4.77 -65.90
C PRO A 25 0.15 4.11 -66.93
N GLN A 26 -0.40 3.17 -67.71
CA GLN A 26 0.24 2.64 -68.91
C GLN A 26 0.25 3.75 -69.97
N PHE A 27 1.41 4.32 -70.24
CA PHE A 27 1.61 5.16 -71.43
C PHE A 27 1.67 4.25 -72.65
N THR A 28 0.58 4.18 -73.40
CA THR A 28 0.57 3.58 -74.74
C THR A 28 1.49 4.40 -75.63
N ALA A 29 2.61 3.79 -76.05
CA ALA A 29 3.50 4.35 -77.06
C ALA A 29 2.72 4.49 -78.38
N GLY A 30 2.33 5.72 -78.73
CA GLY A 30 1.74 6.03 -80.02
C GLY A 30 2.78 5.78 -81.12
N SER A 31 2.52 4.80 -81.98
CA SER A 31 3.30 4.55 -83.18
C SER A 31 3.19 5.76 -84.11
N ILE A 32 4.32 6.43 -84.36
CA ILE A 32 4.42 7.48 -85.37
C ILE A 32 4.32 6.79 -86.73
N THR A 33 3.18 6.95 -87.40
CA THR A 33 3.01 6.55 -88.80
C THR A 33 3.97 7.33 -89.70
N PRO A 34 4.73 6.67 -90.60
CA PRO A 34 5.63 7.34 -91.52
C PRO A 34 4.83 8.19 -92.51
N ALA A 35 5.11 9.49 -92.53
CA ALA A 35 4.52 10.41 -93.50
C ALA A 35 4.96 10.05 -94.91
N ASP A 36 3.95 9.90 -95.77
CA ASP A 36 4.01 9.69 -97.21
C ASP A 36 4.85 10.79 -97.89
N LYS A 37 5.81 10.40 -98.73
CA LYS A 37 6.91 11.27 -99.21
C LYS A 37 6.64 11.95 -100.56
N GLU A 38 5.44 11.82 -101.13
CA GLU A 38 5.24 12.13 -102.55
C GLU A 38 4.54 13.46 -102.88
N LYS A 39 4.46 14.41 -101.93
CA LYS A 39 3.98 15.78 -102.22
C LYS A 39 4.80 16.84 -101.48
N VAL A 40 5.97 17.17 -102.02
CA VAL A 40 6.67 18.41 -101.64
C VAL A 40 6.18 19.53 -102.54
N ASP A 41 4.96 19.99 -102.26
CA ASP A 41 4.43 21.22 -102.86
C ASP A 41 5.34 22.40 -102.46
N ARG A 42 5.56 23.32 -103.42
CA ARG A 42 6.29 24.59 -103.22
C ARG A 42 5.56 25.42 -102.15
N LEU A 43 5.91 25.20 -100.88
CA LEU A 43 5.49 26.05 -99.77
C LEU A 43 5.93 27.49 -100.08
N THR A 44 4.98 28.41 -100.10
CA THR A 44 5.30 29.84 -100.20
C THR A 44 6.08 30.26 -98.95
N PHE A 45 6.96 31.25 -99.09
CA PHE A 45 7.81 31.74 -98.01
C PHE A 45 7.01 32.00 -96.71
N ASP A 46 5.81 32.54 -96.82
CA ASP A 46 4.89 32.80 -95.71
C ASP A 46 4.48 31.53 -94.94
N GLN A 47 4.27 30.41 -95.63
CA GLN A 47 3.98 29.12 -94.98
C GLN A 47 5.19 28.54 -94.26
N VAL A 48 6.40 28.77 -94.77
CA VAL A 48 7.65 28.37 -94.10
C VAL A 48 7.86 29.18 -92.83
N VAL A 49 7.70 30.51 -92.90
CA VAL A 49 7.82 31.41 -91.75
C VAL A 49 6.79 31.07 -90.67
N THR A 50 5.54 30.84 -91.05
CA THR A 50 4.48 30.51 -90.08
C THR A 50 4.72 29.15 -89.40
N LYS A 51 5.14 28.13 -90.15
CA LYS A 51 5.51 26.83 -89.56
C LYS A 51 6.72 26.94 -88.64
N PHE A 52 7.72 27.74 -89.01
CA PHE A 52 8.90 27.98 -88.17
C PHE A 52 8.53 28.68 -86.86
N LEU A 53 7.70 29.73 -86.92
CA LEU A 53 7.18 30.41 -85.73
C LEU A 53 6.32 29.49 -84.86
N HIS A 54 5.53 28.59 -85.46
CA HIS A 54 4.74 27.61 -84.71
C HIS A 54 5.63 26.58 -83.98
N VAL A 55 6.68 26.06 -84.64
CA VAL A 55 7.65 25.14 -84.01
C VAL A 55 8.41 25.84 -82.88
N LEU A 56 8.84 27.10 -83.07
CA LEU A 56 9.45 27.89 -82.01
C LEU A 56 8.49 28.14 -80.85
N GLY A 57 7.22 28.48 -81.14
CA GLY A 57 6.18 28.67 -80.13
C GLY A 57 5.90 27.40 -79.32
N GLN A 58 5.83 26.23 -79.97
CA GLN A 58 5.69 24.94 -79.29
C GLN A 58 6.93 24.59 -78.45
N GLY A 59 8.14 24.88 -78.94
CA GLY A 59 9.38 24.70 -78.20
C GLY A 59 9.44 25.53 -76.92
N VAL A 60 8.97 26.78 -76.96
CA VAL A 60 8.87 27.66 -75.77
C VAL A 60 7.86 27.12 -74.77
N ILE A 61 6.67 26.70 -75.21
CA ILE A 61 5.63 26.15 -74.32
C ILE A 61 6.11 24.85 -73.64
N LEU A 62 6.74 23.95 -74.40
CA LEU A 62 7.31 22.71 -73.87
C LEU A 62 8.48 22.98 -72.90
N GLY A 63 9.35 23.93 -73.24
CA GLY A 63 10.45 24.37 -72.38
C GLY A 63 9.96 24.95 -71.05
N SER A 64 8.93 25.81 -71.08
CA SER A 64 8.31 26.37 -69.88
C SER A 64 7.64 25.30 -69.02
N SER A 65 6.90 24.35 -69.63
CA SER A 65 6.29 23.25 -68.87
C SER A 65 7.32 22.30 -68.25
N LEU A 66 8.46 22.06 -68.92
CA LEU A 66 9.55 21.26 -68.37
C LEU A 66 10.24 21.98 -67.22
N ALA A 67 10.49 23.29 -67.34
CA ALA A 67 11.10 24.10 -66.29
C ALA A 67 10.23 24.15 -65.02
N VAL A 68 8.91 24.31 -65.15
CA VAL A 68 7.98 24.25 -64.01
C VAL A 68 8.04 22.88 -63.33
N ARG A 69 7.94 21.78 -64.08
CA ARG A 69 8.03 20.43 -63.50
C ARG A 69 9.38 20.14 -62.84
N SER A 70 10.48 20.63 -63.40
CA SER A 70 11.80 20.48 -62.77
C SER A 70 11.92 21.24 -61.45
N ARG A 71 11.27 22.41 -61.35
CA ARG A 71 11.19 23.18 -60.10
C ARG A 71 10.35 22.45 -59.06
N ASP A 72 9.17 21.98 -59.44
CA ASP A 72 8.28 21.23 -58.54
C ASP A 72 8.97 19.97 -58.01
N PHE A 73 9.74 19.27 -58.86
CA PHE A 73 10.50 18.10 -58.45
C PHE A 73 11.61 18.45 -57.46
N ALA A 74 12.38 19.51 -57.72
CA ALA A 74 13.41 19.97 -56.81
C ALA A 74 12.81 20.38 -55.44
N GLU A 75 11.69 21.11 -55.44
CA GLU A 75 10.97 21.50 -54.23
C GLU A 75 10.43 20.30 -53.46
N CYS A 76 9.85 19.30 -54.16
CA CYS A 76 9.44 18.04 -53.55
C CYS A 76 10.62 17.32 -52.86
N THR A 77 11.79 17.28 -53.50
CA THR A 77 12.97 16.63 -52.90
C THR A 77 13.50 17.36 -51.67
N LEU A 78 13.48 18.70 -51.66
CA LEU A 78 13.89 19.50 -50.50
C LEU A 78 12.90 19.34 -49.34
N ASN A 79 11.60 19.36 -49.61
CA ASN A 79 10.56 19.13 -48.60
C ASN A 79 10.65 17.72 -48.02
N GLN A 80 10.88 16.70 -48.85
CA GLN A 80 11.06 15.32 -48.37
C GLN A 80 12.30 15.19 -47.49
N LYS A 81 13.42 15.84 -47.86
CA LYS A 81 14.63 15.87 -47.05
C LYS A 81 14.38 16.55 -45.70
N ALA A 82 13.72 17.71 -45.68
CA ALA A 82 13.39 18.41 -44.45
C ALA A 82 12.48 17.58 -43.52
N VAL A 83 11.51 16.85 -44.08
CA VAL A 83 10.65 15.94 -43.31
C VAL A 83 11.45 14.78 -42.73
N ALA A 84 12.38 14.20 -43.50
CA ALA A 84 13.25 13.12 -43.02
C ALA A 84 14.16 13.59 -41.88
N GLU A 85 14.83 14.74 -42.04
CA GLU A 85 15.67 15.35 -41.00
C GLU A 85 14.87 15.67 -39.73
N SER A 86 13.65 16.20 -39.88
CA SER A 86 12.75 16.44 -38.75
C SER A 86 12.37 15.15 -38.02
N ALA A 87 12.07 14.08 -38.76
CA ALA A 87 11.72 12.78 -38.18
C ALA A 87 12.93 12.16 -37.44
N GLU A 88 14.13 12.26 -37.99
CA GLU A 88 15.36 11.79 -37.34
C GLU A 88 15.61 12.54 -36.02
N MET A 89 15.48 13.87 -36.01
CA MET A 89 15.63 14.66 -34.79
C MET A 89 14.58 14.29 -33.73
N GLU A 90 13.34 14.03 -34.14
CA GLU A 90 12.29 13.59 -33.22
C GLU A 90 12.57 12.19 -32.66
N MET A 91 13.06 11.26 -33.49
CA MET A 91 13.47 9.93 -33.04
C MET A 91 14.60 9.99 -32.02
N VAL A 92 15.64 10.80 -32.26
CA VAL A 92 16.75 10.99 -31.30
C VAL A 92 16.22 11.55 -29.98
N ARG A 93 15.31 12.53 -30.04
CA ARG A 93 14.68 13.10 -28.83
C ARG A 93 13.87 12.05 -28.08
N ALA A 94 13.10 11.23 -28.78
CA ALA A 94 12.33 10.15 -28.18
C ALA A 94 13.24 9.09 -27.53
N GLN A 95 14.35 8.74 -28.19
CA GLN A 95 15.34 7.79 -27.67
C GLN A 95 16.00 8.32 -26.38
N ASN A 96 16.41 9.59 -26.35
CA ASN A 96 17.00 10.20 -25.16
C ASN A 96 16.02 10.18 -23.97
N ARG A 97 14.74 10.52 -24.21
CA ARG A 97 13.69 10.43 -23.19
C ARG A 97 13.47 9.00 -22.70
N ALA A 98 13.54 8.01 -23.59
CA ALA A 98 13.42 6.61 -23.21
C ALA A 98 14.56 6.20 -22.26
N ILE A 99 15.80 6.60 -22.56
CA ILE A 99 16.97 6.33 -21.71
C ILE A 99 16.82 7.00 -20.34
N GLU A 100 16.36 8.26 -20.28
CA GLU A 100 16.11 8.96 -19.01
C GLU A 100 15.04 8.25 -18.17
N LEU A 101 13.95 7.79 -18.79
CA LEU A 101 12.89 7.06 -18.11
C LEU A 101 13.35 5.67 -17.61
N GLU A 102 14.17 4.96 -18.38
CA GLU A 102 14.77 3.70 -17.96
C GLU A 102 15.69 3.90 -16.74
N GLY A 103 16.49 4.97 -16.74
CA GLY A 103 17.31 5.36 -15.60
C GLY A 103 16.48 5.65 -14.35
N ALA A 104 15.45 6.49 -14.48
CA ALA A 104 14.54 6.81 -13.38
C ALA A 104 13.81 5.56 -12.84
N LEU A 105 13.38 4.65 -13.73
CA LEU A 105 12.74 3.40 -13.33
C LEU A 105 13.70 2.48 -12.55
N ALA A 106 14.96 2.40 -12.97
CA ALA A 106 15.97 1.60 -12.26
C ALA A 106 16.27 2.17 -10.87
N GLU A 107 16.41 3.50 -10.76
CA GLU A 107 16.57 4.18 -9.46
C GLU A 107 15.40 3.93 -8.54
N GLU A 108 14.16 4.07 -9.04
CA GLU A 108 12.96 3.89 -8.23
C GLU A 108 12.80 2.44 -7.78
N LYS A 109 13.14 1.47 -8.64
CA LYS A 109 13.18 0.06 -8.26
C LYS A 109 14.21 -0.21 -7.16
N ALA A 110 15.39 0.42 -7.24
CA ALA A 110 16.42 0.30 -6.21
C ALA A 110 15.96 0.93 -4.88
N ARG A 111 15.31 2.10 -4.91
CA ARG A 111 14.70 2.72 -3.72
C ARG A 111 13.61 1.84 -3.12
N GLY A 112 12.72 1.30 -3.95
CA GLY A 112 11.66 0.38 -3.50
C GLY A 112 12.23 -0.86 -2.80
N LYS A 113 13.33 -1.42 -3.31
CA LYS A 113 14.01 -2.54 -2.65
C LYS A 113 14.59 -2.15 -1.28
N LYS A 114 15.27 -1.01 -1.19
CA LYS A 114 15.81 -0.50 0.09
C LYS A 114 14.70 -0.26 1.11
N LEU A 115 13.58 0.34 0.69
CA LEU A 115 12.43 0.56 1.57
C LEU A 115 11.81 -0.76 2.08
N ALA A 116 11.77 -1.79 1.23
CA ALA A 116 11.30 -3.12 1.64
C ALA A 116 12.24 -3.77 2.67
N GLU A 117 13.56 -3.67 2.47
CA GLU A 117 14.56 -4.17 3.43
C GLU A 117 14.49 -3.41 4.77
N ASP A 118 14.34 -2.08 4.73
CA ASP A 118 14.17 -1.25 5.93
C ASP A 118 12.86 -1.56 6.68
N ALA A 119 11.77 -1.85 5.95
CA ALA A 119 10.50 -2.25 6.55
C ALA A 119 10.64 -3.59 7.30
N ASP A 120 11.25 -4.61 6.68
CA ASP A 120 11.50 -5.90 7.33
C ASP A 120 12.42 -5.77 8.56
N ALA A 121 13.42 -4.90 8.50
CA ALA A 121 14.27 -4.60 9.66
C ALA A 121 13.47 -3.95 10.81
N ARG A 122 12.57 -3.02 10.50
CA ARG A 122 11.70 -2.38 11.50
C ARG A 122 10.72 -3.36 12.12
N ASP A 123 10.11 -4.24 11.33
CA ASP A 123 9.16 -5.25 11.81
C ASP A 123 9.84 -6.21 12.82
N LYS A 124 11.09 -6.61 12.55
CA LYS A 124 11.89 -7.40 13.51
C LYS A 124 12.16 -6.66 14.82
N VAL A 125 12.40 -5.35 14.76
CA VAL A 125 12.59 -4.53 15.96
C VAL A 125 11.29 -4.40 16.74
N ILE A 126 10.16 -4.17 16.06
CA ILE A 126 8.83 -4.11 16.68
C ILE A 126 8.52 -5.41 17.42
N ALA A 127 8.70 -6.56 16.77
CA ALA A 127 8.46 -7.87 17.39
C ALA A 127 9.31 -8.10 18.67
N ARG A 128 10.58 -7.66 18.66
CA ARG A 128 11.46 -7.73 19.85
C ARG A 128 10.98 -6.81 20.97
N LEU A 129 10.54 -5.60 20.64
CA LEU A 129 10.03 -4.64 21.62
C LEU A 129 8.72 -5.14 22.24
N GLU A 130 7.81 -5.69 21.45
CA GLU A 130 6.55 -6.28 21.93
C GLU A 130 6.80 -7.45 22.90
N ALA A 131 7.77 -8.31 22.60
CA ALA A 131 8.19 -9.39 23.50
C ALA A 131 8.72 -8.83 24.84
N ARG A 132 9.57 -7.80 24.80
CA ARG A 132 10.13 -7.16 26.01
C ARG A 132 9.07 -6.45 26.83
N ILE A 133 8.10 -5.79 26.20
CA ILE A 133 6.95 -5.17 26.89
C ILE A 133 6.14 -6.25 27.62
N SER A 134 5.90 -7.38 26.98
CA SER A 134 5.17 -8.50 27.57
C SER A 134 5.90 -9.10 28.77
N GLU A 135 7.22 -9.25 28.68
CA GLU A 135 8.07 -9.71 29.78
C GLU A 135 8.04 -8.73 30.97
N LEU A 136 8.23 -7.42 30.71
CA LEU A 136 8.16 -6.38 31.73
C LEU A 136 6.79 -6.33 32.42
N LYS A 137 5.71 -6.48 31.66
CA LYS A 137 4.36 -6.52 32.23
C LYS A 137 4.17 -7.71 33.18
N ARG A 138 4.71 -8.88 32.82
CA ARG A 138 4.69 -10.05 33.72
C ARG A 138 5.53 -9.82 34.97
N SER A 139 6.77 -9.34 34.84
CA SER A 139 7.64 -9.10 35.99
C SER A 139 7.09 -8.02 36.94
N GLN A 140 6.44 -6.99 36.40
CA GLN A 140 5.71 -5.99 37.18
C GLN A 140 4.57 -6.64 37.98
N SER A 141 3.72 -7.45 37.33
CA SER A 141 2.60 -8.11 38.01
C SER A 141 3.06 -9.05 39.13
N LEU A 142 4.15 -9.79 38.92
CA LEU A 142 4.76 -10.65 39.92
C LEU A 142 5.33 -9.85 41.09
N THR A 143 6.04 -8.76 40.81
CA THR A 143 6.61 -7.88 41.84
C THR A 143 5.53 -7.22 42.67
N GLN A 144 4.46 -6.73 42.02
CA GLN A 144 3.29 -6.18 42.71
C GLN A 144 2.62 -7.23 43.60
N GLY A 145 2.43 -8.46 43.11
CA GLY A 145 1.89 -9.56 43.91
C GLY A 145 2.75 -9.87 45.14
N ARG A 146 4.08 -9.90 44.99
CA ARG A 146 5.02 -10.11 46.11
C ARG A 146 4.96 -8.99 47.14
N ILE A 147 4.90 -7.73 46.71
CA ILE A 147 4.79 -6.58 47.62
C ILE A 147 3.47 -6.66 48.41
N ILE A 148 2.36 -6.98 47.75
CA ILE A 148 1.06 -7.13 48.42
C ILE A 148 1.08 -8.29 49.43
N ALA A 149 1.67 -9.43 49.07
CA ALA A 149 1.81 -10.57 49.98
C ALA A 149 2.65 -10.20 51.21
N ALA A 150 3.84 -9.61 51.00
CA ALA A 150 4.71 -9.17 52.09
C ALA A 150 4.06 -8.11 52.98
N PHE A 151 3.27 -7.19 52.41
CA PHE A 151 2.51 -6.20 53.19
C PHE A 151 1.42 -6.86 54.04
N LYS A 152 0.68 -7.83 53.50
CA LYS A 152 -0.33 -8.58 54.27
C LYS A 152 0.26 -9.41 55.41
N GLU A 153 1.49 -9.88 55.23
CA GLU A 153 2.25 -10.62 56.25
C GLU A 153 2.96 -9.69 57.25
N SER A 154 2.91 -8.37 57.07
CA SER A 154 3.57 -7.42 57.97
C SER A 154 2.83 -7.25 59.30
N ASP A 155 3.58 -7.08 60.38
CA ASP A 155 3.03 -6.84 61.72
C ASP A 155 2.13 -5.60 61.76
N ASP A 156 2.51 -4.53 61.06
CA ASP A 156 1.71 -3.30 60.96
C ASP A 156 0.31 -3.58 60.38
N PHE A 157 0.22 -4.40 59.35
CA PHE A 157 -1.06 -4.78 58.76
C PHE A 157 -1.87 -5.66 59.71
N LEU A 158 -1.23 -6.66 60.34
CA LEU A 158 -1.90 -7.55 61.29
C LEU A 158 -2.41 -6.80 62.52
N GLU A 159 -1.64 -5.85 63.04
CA GLU A 159 -2.02 -5.01 64.17
C GLU A 159 -3.14 -4.04 63.79
N ALA A 160 -3.10 -3.44 62.60
CA ALA A 160 -4.21 -2.62 62.10
C ALA A 160 -5.50 -3.44 61.94
N VAL A 161 -5.41 -4.67 61.43
CA VAL A 161 -6.55 -5.60 61.32
C VAL A 161 -7.07 -5.97 62.71
N ARG A 162 -6.19 -6.33 63.64
CA ARG A 162 -6.56 -6.67 65.03
C ARG A 162 -7.21 -5.49 65.75
N GLY A 163 -6.63 -4.30 65.65
CA GLY A 163 -7.18 -3.07 66.23
C GLY A 163 -8.56 -2.74 65.64
N SER A 164 -8.73 -2.86 64.33
CA SER A 164 -10.01 -2.65 63.65
C SER A 164 -11.07 -3.68 64.07
N ALA A 165 -10.69 -4.95 64.15
CA ALA A 165 -11.57 -6.03 64.61
C ALA A 165 -11.98 -5.82 66.08
N SER A 166 -11.03 -5.47 66.95
CA SER A 166 -11.28 -5.18 68.36
C SER A 166 -12.26 -4.02 68.53
N SER A 167 -12.08 -2.92 67.81
CA SER A 167 -13.02 -1.79 67.85
C SER A 167 -14.41 -2.17 67.32
N TYR A 168 -14.49 -2.95 66.24
CA TYR A 168 -15.77 -3.38 65.67
C TYR A 168 -16.52 -4.36 66.56
N PHE A 169 -15.84 -5.37 67.10
CA PHE A 169 -16.45 -6.42 67.93
C PHE A 169 -16.55 -6.08 69.42
N GLY A 170 -15.80 -5.10 69.92
CA GLY A 170 -15.96 -4.55 71.26
C GLY A 170 -16.99 -3.43 71.25
N ASP A 171 -16.55 -2.21 70.94
CA ASP A 171 -17.38 -1.00 71.00
C ASP A 171 -18.65 -1.11 70.14
N GLY A 172 -18.53 -1.70 68.94
CA GLY A 172 -19.67 -1.92 68.05
C GLY A 172 -20.70 -2.92 68.59
N PHE A 173 -20.26 -3.99 69.24
CA PHE A 173 -21.16 -4.95 69.87
C PHE A 173 -21.86 -4.34 71.09
N ASP A 174 -21.14 -3.59 71.91
CA ASP A 174 -21.72 -2.85 73.03
C ASP A 174 -22.72 -1.78 72.59
N PHE A 175 -22.48 -1.14 71.44
CA PHE A 175 -23.46 -0.26 70.82
C PHE A 175 -24.74 -1.00 70.43
N TYR A 176 -24.64 -2.19 69.83
CA TYR A 176 -25.79 -3.03 69.49
C TYR A 176 -26.56 -3.51 70.73
N LYS A 177 -25.86 -3.92 71.79
CA LYS A 177 -26.49 -4.25 73.08
C LYS A 177 -27.29 -3.07 73.62
N ARG A 178 -26.73 -1.85 73.58
CA ARG A 178 -27.43 -0.62 73.98
C ARG A 178 -28.66 -0.30 73.11
N GLN A 179 -28.56 -0.51 71.79
CA GLN A 179 -29.70 -0.34 70.88
C GLN A 179 -30.84 -1.33 71.20
N LEU A 180 -30.50 -2.61 71.43
CA LEU A 180 -31.46 -3.65 71.80
C LEU A 180 -32.15 -3.36 73.14
N ALA A 181 -31.38 -2.98 74.16
CA ALA A 181 -31.91 -2.61 75.48
C ALA A 181 -32.88 -1.42 75.39
N HIS A 182 -32.58 -0.42 74.55
CA HIS A 182 -33.44 0.74 74.37
C HIS A 182 -34.73 0.41 73.60
N GLN A 183 -34.68 -0.48 72.60
CA GLN A 183 -35.85 -0.85 71.80
C GLN A 183 -36.77 -1.85 72.51
N TYR A 184 -36.21 -2.72 73.36
CA TYR A 184 -36.93 -3.78 74.05
C TYR A 184 -36.56 -3.82 75.55
N PRO A 185 -37.07 -2.87 76.35
CA PRO A 185 -36.72 -2.78 77.77
C PRO A 185 -37.18 -3.99 78.59
N ASP A 186 -38.22 -4.71 78.15
CA ASP A 186 -38.81 -5.86 78.86
C ASP A 186 -38.32 -7.22 78.32
N LEU A 187 -37.18 -7.27 77.63
CA LEU A 187 -36.70 -8.52 77.02
C LEU A 187 -36.42 -9.62 78.06
N GLY A 188 -36.29 -9.27 79.34
CA GLY A 188 -36.07 -10.21 80.45
C GLY A 188 -34.71 -10.92 80.42
N VAL A 189 -33.85 -10.54 79.48
CA VAL A 189 -32.48 -11.02 79.34
C VAL A 189 -31.55 -9.89 79.76
N ASP A 190 -30.65 -10.17 80.70
CA ASP A 190 -29.61 -9.22 81.07
C ASP A 190 -28.58 -9.15 79.93
N LEU A 191 -28.68 -8.09 79.14
CA LEU A 191 -27.78 -7.88 78.00
C LEU A 191 -26.35 -7.52 78.45
N GLU A 192 -26.13 -7.09 79.70
CA GLU A 192 -24.78 -6.90 80.25
C GLU A 192 -24.09 -8.25 80.50
N GLU A 193 -24.87 -9.29 80.80
CA GLU A 193 -24.37 -10.66 81.05
C GLU A 193 -24.20 -11.47 79.76
N VAL A 194 -24.67 -10.96 78.61
CA VAL A 194 -24.40 -11.53 77.29
C VAL A 194 -22.97 -11.20 76.89
N GLU A 195 -22.04 -12.00 77.40
CA GLU A 195 -20.66 -12.07 76.92
C GLU A 195 -20.58 -12.87 75.61
N MET A 196 -19.59 -12.52 74.80
CA MET A 196 -19.25 -13.31 73.63
C MET A 196 -18.73 -14.67 74.12
N ASP A 197 -19.32 -15.77 73.65
CA ASP A 197 -18.92 -17.11 74.09
C ASP A 197 -17.48 -17.42 73.64
N HIS A 198 -16.54 -17.24 74.57
CA HIS A 198 -15.11 -17.46 74.37
C HIS A 198 -14.80 -18.92 74.02
N GLU A 199 -15.64 -19.87 74.42
CA GLU A 199 -15.48 -21.29 74.13
C GLU A 199 -15.78 -21.58 72.65
N LEU A 200 -16.78 -20.88 72.10
CA LEU A 200 -17.15 -20.92 70.68
C LEU A 200 -16.06 -20.30 69.80
N LEU A 201 -15.49 -19.18 70.24
CA LEU A 201 -14.34 -18.52 69.60
C LEU A 201 -13.12 -19.43 69.55
N ALA A 202 -12.71 -19.99 70.69
CA ALA A 202 -11.56 -20.90 70.77
C ALA A 202 -11.76 -22.15 69.88
N LYS A 203 -13.00 -22.65 69.79
CA LYS A 203 -13.34 -23.80 68.94
C LYS A 203 -13.28 -23.48 67.45
N GLU A 204 -13.68 -22.26 67.04
CA GLU A 204 -13.49 -21.78 65.67
C GLU A 204 -12.00 -21.60 65.34
N GLU A 205 -11.22 -21.02 66.25
CA GLU A 205 -9.79 -20.78 66.07
C GLU A 205 -9.02 -22.09 65.88
N ALA A 206 -9.27 -23.08 66.74
CA ALA A 206 -8.70 -24.43 66.61
C ALA A 206 -9.13 -25.14 65.30
N LYS A 207 -10.34 -24.88 64.82
CA LYS A 207 -10.84 -25.44 63.57
C LYS A 207 -10.21 -24.77 62.35
N ALA A 208 -9.91 -23.47 62.44
CA ALA A 208 -9.20 -22.73 61.40
C ALA A 208 -7.74 -23.19 61.31
N GLU A 209 -7.04 -23.37 62.43
CA GLU A 209 -5.69 -23.95 62.47
C GLU A 209 -5.64 -25.34 61.83
N LYS A 210 -6.60 -26.21 62.16
CA LYS A 210 -6.65 -27.56 61.61
C LYS A 210 -6.85 -27.55 60.08
N ARG A 211 -7.67 -26.65 59.56
CA ARG A 211 -7.85 -26.46 58.11
C ARG A 211 -6.59 -25.94 57.42
N ALA A 212 -5.90 -24.99 58.04
CA ALA A 212 -4.63 -24.47 57.52
C ALA A 212 -3.54 -25.56 57.45
N ALA A 213 -3.49 -26.45 58.45
CA ALA A 213 -2.58 -27.59 58.45
C ALA A 213 -2.92 -28.63 57.37
N GLU A 214 -4.20 -28.88 57.11
CA GLU A 214 -4.66 -29.82 56.08
C GLU A 214 -4.44 -29.27 54.65
N GLU A 215 -4.65 -27.98 54.40
CA GLU A 215 -4.38 -27.35 53.09
C GLU A 215 -2.87 -27.21 52.79
N GLY A 216 -2.04 -26.99 53.80
CA GLY A 216 -0.58 -26.96 53.65
C GLY A 216 0.04 -28.30 53.27
N ALA A 217 -0.62 -29.42 53.61
CA ALA A 217 -0.15 -30.77 53.30
C ALA A 217 -0.51 -31.23 51.87
N ALA A 218 -1.58 -30.69 51.28
CA ALA A 218 -2.04 -31.11 49.95
C ALA A 218 -1.29 -30.44 48.77
N GLY A 219 -0.48 -29.40 49.03
CA GLY A 219 0.18 -28.61 47.99
C GLY A 219 1.53 -29.11 47.49
N VAL A 220 2.09 -30.21 48.04
CA VAL A 220 3.47 -30.65 47.74
C VAL A 220 3.54 -31.84 46.76
N GLU A 221 2.46 -32.58 46.53
CA GLU A 221 2.43 -33.68 45.55
C GLU A 221 1.89 -33.21 44.19
N GLY A 222 2.72 -32.57 43.36
CA GLY A 222 2.25 -32.18 42.03
C GLY A 222 3.25 -31.55 41.04
N VAL A 223 4.55 -31.52 41.34
CA VAL A 223 5.58 -31.11 40.37
C VAL A 223 6.43 -32.32 40.00
N GLY A 224 5.76 -33.37 39.55
CA GLY A 224 6.35 -34.50 38.87
C GLY A 224 6.10 -34.39 37.36
N GLU A 225 7.18 -34.08 36.63
CA GLU A 225 7.54 -34.81 35.41
C GLU A 225 6.58 -34.75 34.20
N ALA A 226 6.74 -33.71 33.37
CA ALA A 226 6.38 -33.70 31.93
C ALA A 226 6.93 -32.38 31.33
N VAL A 227 7.63 -32.24 30.20
CA VAL A 227 7.87 -33.06 29.01
C VAL A 227 9.13 -32.50 28.31
N VAL A 228 9.81 -33.40 27.60
CA VAL A 228 10.87 -33.25 26.58
C VAL A 228 10.60 -32.16 25.53
#